data_AF-A0A2V9GXD3-F1
#
_entry.id   AF-A0A2V9GXD3-F1
#
_cell.length_a   1.000
_cell.length_b   1.000
_cell.length_c   1.000
_cell.angle_alpha   90.00
_cell.angle_beta   90.00
_cell.angle_gamma   90.00
#
_symmetry.space_group_name_H-M   'P 1'
#
loop_
_entity.id
_entity.type
_entity.pdbx_description
1 polymer ?
#
loop_
_entity_poly.entity_id
_entity_poly.type
_entity_poly.pdbx_seq_one_letter_code
_entity_poly.pdbx_strand_id
1 'polypeptide(L)' 'MKKKFLGIGVAVVTLLLVVVYLRMDSSTPPGQEPLVTLTAANFAAFQETFDKSIEGPRLVLLLSPT' A
#
# COMPACT_ATOMS: atom_id res chain seq x y z
N MET A 1 40.32 4.14 7.40
CA MET A 1 39.10 4.00 8.24
C MET A 1 37.95 4.87 7.75
N LYS A 2 38.16 6.15 7.36
CA LYS A 2 37.12 7.07 6.86
C LYS A 2 36.23 6.52 5.73
N LYS A 3 36.81 5.80 4.74
CA LYS A 3 36.06 5.18 3.64
C LYS A 3 35.10 4.06 4.08
N LYS A 4 35.45 3.33 5.16
CA LYS A 4 34.59 2.28 5.73
C LYS A 4 33.38 2.88 6.44
N PHE A 5 33.60 3.97 7.19
CA PHE A 5 32.51 4.72 7.82
C PHE A 5 31.56 5.35 6.80
N LEU A 6 32.09 5.82 5.66
CA LEU A 6 31.25 6.33 4.57
C LEU A 6 30.37 5.23 3.96
N GLY A 7 30.93 4.05 3.70
CA GLY A 7 30.17 2.91 3.18
C GLY A 7 29.08 2.44 4.14
N ILE A 8 29.36 2.39 5.44
CA ILE A 8 28.38 2.07 6.47
C ILE A 8 27.26 3.12 6.51
N GLY A 9 27.61 4.40 6.46
CA GLY A 9 26.63 5.49 6.45
C GLY A 9 25.66 5.38 5.26
N VAL A 10 26.18 5.13 4.07
CA VAL A 10 25.35 4.94 2.87
C VAL A 10 24.43 3.73 3.03
N ALA A 11 24.96 2.59 3.49
CA ALA A 11 24.16 1.38 3.68
C ALA A 11 23.00 1.60 4.67
N VAL A 12 23.24 2.29 5.78
CA VAL A 12 22.21 2.62 6.78
C VAL A 12 21.13 3.51 6.18
N VAL A 13 21.51 4.56 5.44
CA VAL A 13 20.56 5.47 4.79
C VAL A 13 19.72 4.73 3.75
N THR A 14 20.33 3.89 2.92
CA THR A 14 19.61 3.09 1.93
C THR A 14 18.63 2.13 2.60
N LEU A 15 19.03 1.47 3.68
CA LEU A 15 18.16 0.57 4.43
C LEU A 15 16.94 1.31 4.99
N LEU A 16 17.15 2.51 5.55
CA LEU A 16 16.07 3.35 6.06
C LEU A 16 15.11 3.77 4.95
N LEU A 17 15.63 4.16 3.78
CA LEU A 17 14.80 4.52 2.62
C LEU A 17 13.96 3.34 2.13
N VAL A 18 14.52 2.13 2.11
CA VAL A 18 13.77 0.91 1.74
C VAL A 18 12.63 0.65 2.72
N VAL A 19 12.89 0.76 4.02
CA VAL A 19 11.85 0.56 5.04
C VAL A 19 10.74 1.61 4.91
N VAL A 20 11.10 2.88 4.66
CA VAL A 20 10.12 3.96 4.44
C VAL A 20 9.31 3.70 3.17
N TYR A 21 9.96 3.32 2.07
CA TYR A 21 9.31 3.03 0.81
C TYR A 21 8.30 1.88 0.93
N LEU A 22 8.67 0.80 1.63
CA LEU A 22 7.81 -0.36 1.85
C LEU A 22 6.68 -0.12 2.86
N ARG A 23 6.80 0.91 3.71
CA ARG A 23 5.78 1.32 4.69
C ARG A 23 4.99 2.54 4.27
N MET A 24 5.31 3.15 3.13
CA MET A 24 4.53 4.26 2.62
C MET A 24 3.18 3.69 2.22
N ASP A 25 2.18 3.92 3.06
CA ASP A 25 0.81 3.48 2.81
C ASP A 25 0.35 3.99 1.43
N SER A 26 -0.55 3.22 0.82
CA SER A 26 -1.20 3.49 -0.47
C SER A 26 -1.32 5.00 -0.74
N SER A 27 -0.90 5.45 -1.94
CA SER A 27 -0.97 6.85 -2.40
C SER A 27 -2.41 7.33 -2.64
N THR A 28 -3.32 7.05 -1.71
CA THR A 28 -4.66 7.60 -1.69
C THR A 28 -4.57 9.10 -1.45
N PRO A 29 -5.20 9.91 -2.32
CA PRO A 29 -5.31 11.35 -2.12
C PRO A 29 -5.85 11.71 -0.73
N PRO A 30 -5.44 12.86 -0.17
CA PRO A 30 -5.98 13.33 1.11
C PRO A 30 -7.51 13.41 1.09
N GLY A 31 -8.16 12.93 2.15
CA GLY A 31 -9.61 12.92 2.28
C GLY A 31 -10.32 11.69 1.70
N GLN A 32 -9.56 10.70 1.22
CA GLN A 32 -10.10 9.39 0.82
C GLN A 32 -9.62 8.29 1.78
N GLU A 33 -10.50 7.33 2.05
CA GLU A 33 -10.11 6.10 2.76
C GLU A 33 -9.03 5.35 1.96
N PRO A 34 -8.03 4.75 2.62
CA PRO A 34 -6.99 3.97 1.96
C PRO A 34 -7.57 2.87 1.07
N LEU A 35 -6.98 2.66 -0.10
CA LEU A 35 -7.34 1.55 -0.97
C LEU A 35 -6.97 0.23 -0.29
N VAL A 36 -7.94 -0.68 -0.19
CA VAL A 36 -7.72 -2.02 0.35
C VAL A 36 -7.44 -2.97 -0.79
N THR A 37 -6.28 -3.63 -0.75
CA THR A 37 -5.96 -4.70 -1.70
C THR A 37 -6.88 -5.89 -1.47
N LEU A 38 -7.56 -6.34 -2.52
CA LEU A 38 -8.32 -7.58 -2.49
C LEU A 38 -7.37 -8.77 -2.41
N THR A 39 -7.61 -9.64 -1.43
CA THR A 39 -6.85 -10.86 -1.16
C THR A 39 -7.82 -12.01 -0.96
N ALA A 40 -7.34 -13.26 -1.07
CA ALA A 40 -8.18 -14.42 -0.78
C ALA A 40 -8.79 -14.39 0.63
N ALA A 41 -8.11 -13.75 1.59
CA ALA A 41 -8.56 -13.66 2.98
C ALA A 41 -9.69 -12.65 3.21
N ASN A 42 -9.78 -11.59 2.40
CA ASN A 42 -10.79 -10.52 2.58
C ASN A 42 -11.88 -10.51 1.51
N PHE A 43 -11.76 -11.34 0.49
CA PHE A 43 -12.69 -11.37 -0.65
C PHE A 43 -14.13 -11.68 -0.23
N ALA A 44 -14.35 -12.66 0.65
CA ALA A 44 -15.69 -13.03 1.09
C ALA A 44 -16.43 -11.90 1.81
N ALA A 45 -15.72 -11.18 2.71
CA ALA A 45 -16.28 -10.03 3.43
C ALA A 45 -16.55 -8.84 2.49
N PHE A 46 -15.65 -8.62 1.51
CA PHE A 46 -15.88 -7.62 0.46
C PHE A 46 -17.14 -7.94 -0.35
N GLN A 47 -17.29 -9.18 -0.81
CA GLN A 47 -18.45 -9.60 -1.60
C GLN A 47 -19.75 -9.41 -0.81
N GLU A 48 -19.78 -9.86 0.45
CA GLU A 48 -20.94 -9.68 1.33
C GLU A 48 -21.32 -8.20 1.49
N THR A 49 -20.33 -7.33 1.72
CA THR A 49 -20.56 -5.89 1.89
C THR A 49 -21.01 -5.23 0.58
N PHE A 50 -20.42 -5.65 -0.54
CA PHE A 50 -20.78 -5.20 -1.87
C PHE A 50 -22.24 -5.57 -2.19
N ASP A 51 -22.62 -6.83 -1.97
CA ASP A 51 -23.96 -7.34 -2.30
C ASP A 51 -25.06 -6.73 -1.42
N LYS A 52 -24.76 -6.44 -0.14
CA LYS A 52 -25.70 -5.80 0.80
C LYS A 52 -25.98 -4.32 0.52
N SER A 53 -25.13 -3.64 -0.23
CA SER A 53 -25.24 -2.19 -0.48
C SER A 53 -26.24 -1.87 -1.60
N ILE A 54 -27.53 -1.71 -1.30
CA ILE A 54 -28.59 -1.58 -2.31
C ILE A 54 -28.67 -0.15 -2.93
N GLU A 55 -28.04 0.86 -2.33
CA GLU A 55 -28.15 2.25 -2.77
C GLU A 55 -26.82 2.88 -3.19
N GLY A 56 -26.78 3.40 -4.42
CA GLY A 56 -25.68 4.23 -4.96
C GLY A 56 -24.81 3.57 -6.03
N PRO A 57 -24.08 4.36 -6.84
CA PRO A 57 -23.16 3.84 -7.85
C PRO A 57 -21.98 3.12 -7.19
N ARG A 58 -21.72 1.87 -7.60
CA ARG A 58 -20.59 1.05 -7.11
C ARG A 58 -19.43 1.12 -8.10
N LEU A 59 -18.25 1.49 -7.63
CA LEU A 59 -17.02 1.53 -8.42
C LEU A 59 -16.08 0.43 -7.92
N VAL A 60 -15.74 -0.52 -8.79
CA VAL A 60 -14.68 -1.51 -8.54
C VAL A 60 -13.51 -1.14 -9.44
N LEU A 61 -12.42 -0.67 -8.84
CA LEU A 61 -11.18 -0.36 -9.53
C LEU A 61 -10.32 -1.62 -9.62
N LEU A 62 -10.31 -2.23 -10.81
CA LEU A 62 -9.41 -3.34 -11.12
C LEU A 62 -8.08 -2.76 -11.58
N LEU A 63 -7.11 -2.66 -10.65
CA LEU A 63 -5.75 -2.28 -10.97
C LEU A 63 -4.98 -3.53 -11.40
N SER A 64 -4.62 -3.62 -12.68
CA SER A 64 -3.63 -4.61 -13.12
C SER A 64 -2.24 -4.14 -12.68
N PRO A 65 -1.37 -5.02 -12.16
CA PRO A 65 0.02 -4.64 -11.94
C PRO A 65 0.65 -4.37 -13.31
N THR A 66 0.99 -3.11 -13.59
CA THR A 66 1.98 -2.74 -14.62
C THR A 66 3.36 -2.71 -13.99
#